data_AF-A0A811AST4-F1
#
_entry.id   AF-A0A811AST4-F1
#
_cell.length_a   1.000
_cell.length_b   1.000
_cell.length_c   1.000
_cell.angle_alpha   90.00
_cell.angle_beta   90.00
_cell.angle_gamma   90.00
#
_symmetry.space_group_name_H-M   'P 1'
#
loop_
_entity.id
_entity.type
_entity.pdbx_description
1 polymer ?
#
loop_
_entity_poly.entity_id
_entity_poly.type
_entity_poly.pdbx_seq_one_letter_code
_entity_poly.pdbx_strand_id
1 'polypeptide(L)'
;MPCTFAKGLIRDLGEAGTSWLPTTSSRSLYCATSRDMIKFSLSVRLTNSVRTLSVKEVERGMRPARLAQTDGWQMLQARFPTFRVMQEDGWAGLRDLNGNIMQESLFSLRENLLLEQPQSQTNVLVS
;
A
#
# COMPACT_ATOMS: atom_id res chain seq x y z
N MET A 1 -16.26 13.19 -7.97
CA MET A 1 -16.56 11.86 -8.56
C MET A 1 -17.57 11.89 -9.70
N PRO A 2 -18.77 12.52 -9.63
CA PRO A 2 -19.79 12.37 -10.69
C PRO A 2 -19.33 12.82 -12.08
N CYS A 3 -18.53 13.89 -12.15
CA CYS A 3 -18.14 14.54 -13.39
C CYS A 3 -17.09 13.76 -14.21
N THR A 4 -16.27 12.89 -13.58
CA THR A 4 -15.28 12.07 -14.29
C THR A 4 -15.91 10.86 -14.97
N PHE A 5 -16.88 10.21 -14.30
CA PHE A 5 -17.72 9.18 -14.90
C PHE A 5 -18.54 9.73 -16.07
N ALA A 6 -19.16 10.91 -15.91
CA ALA A 6 -19.95 11.55 -16.97
C ALA A 6 -19.11 11.91 -18.21
N LYS A 7 -17.80 12.16 -18.05
CA LYS A 7 -16.87 12.42 -19.16
C LYS A 7 -16.25 11.14 -19.75
N GLY A 8 -16.60 9.95 -19.26
CA GLY A 8 -16.05 8.68 -19.73
C GLY A 8 -14.57 8.45 -19.38
N LEU A 9 -13.99 9.24 -18.47
CA LEU A 9 -12.59 9.11 -18.06
C LEU A 9 -12.37 8.01 -17.02
N ILE A 10 -13.44 7.57 -16.36
CA ILE A 10 -13.43 6.46 -15.40
C ILE A 10 -14.56 5.50 -15.80
N ARG A 11 -14.23 4.22 -15.82
CA ARG A 11 -15.18 3.12 -15.97
C ARG A 11 -15.06 2.21 -14.76
N ASP A 12 -16.19 1.96 -14.10
CA ASP A 12 -16.26 0.95 -13.06
C ASP A 12 -16.24 -0.45 -13.71
N LEU A 13 -15.34 -1.31 -13.23
CA LEU A 13 -15.19 -2.69 -13.71
C LEU A 13 -15.78 -3.71 -12.72
N GLY A 14 -16.28 -3.27 -11.56
CA GLY A 14 -16.68 -4.15 -10.47
C GLY A 14 -15.50 -4.87 -9.82
N GLU A 15 -15.82 -5.83 -8.94
CA GLU A 15 -14.84 -6.68 -8.28
C GLU A 15 -14.40 -7.83 -9.19
N ALA A 16 -13.09 -8.04 -9.33
CA ALA A 16 -12.51 -9.11 -10.14
C ALA A 16 -11.10 -9.49 -9.68
N GLY A 17 -10.65 -10.69 -10.06
CA GLY A 17 -9.28 -11.16 -9.83
C GLY A 17 -9.13 -12.04 -8.58
N THR A 18 -7.90 -12.08 -8.04
CA THR A 18 -7.54 -12.93 -6.91
C THR A 18 -8.16 -12.44 -5.60
N SER A 19 -8.41 -13.37 -4.67
CA SER A 19 -8.85 -13.03 -3.32
C SER A 19 -7.75 -12.31 -2.53
N TRP A 20 -8.15 -11.22 -1.87
CA TRP A 20 -7.30 -10.44 -0.99
C TRP A 20 -7.78 -10.56 0.45
N LEU A 21 -6.84 -10.73 1.38
CA LEU A 21 -7.13 -10.91 2.79
C LEU A 21 -6.75 -9.63 3.57
N PRO A 22 -7.64 -9.10 4.41
CA PRO A 22 -7.30 -7.95 5.24
C PRO A 22 -6.29 -8.33 6.31
N THR A 23 -5.32 -7.45 6.51
CA THR A 23 -4.38 -7.56 7.62
C THR A 23 -4.95 -6.94 8.89
N THR A 24 -4.23 -7.03 10.01
CA THR A 24 -4.62 -6.44 11.32
C THR A 24 -4.95 -4.95 11.31
N SER A 25 -4.49 -4.21 10.29
CA SER A 25 -4.83 -2.80 10.09
C SER A 25 -6.17 -2.56 9.36
N SER A 26 -6.82 -3.62 8.88
CA SER A 26 -8.00 -3.70 8.01
C SER A 26 -7.86 -3.04 6.63
N ARG A 27 -7.02 -2.01 6.48
CA ARG A 27 -6.81 -1.24 5.25
C ARG A 27 -5.63 -1.71 4.40
N SER A 28 -4.76 -2.53 4.96
CA SER A 28 -3.72 -3.23 4.20
C SER A 28 -4.21 -4.62 3.86
N LEU A 29 -4.12 -4.97 2.59
CA LEU A 29 -4.55 -6.23 2.01
C LEU A 29 -3.34 -7.05 1.58
N TYR A 30 -3.43 -8.35 1.84
CA TYR A 30 -2.44 -9.35 1.49
C TYR A 30 -3.00 -10.30 0.43
N CYS A 31 -2.17 -10.67 -0.53
CA CYS A 31 -2.45 -11.73 -1.49
C CYS A 31 -1.20 -12.60 -1.63
N ALA A 32 -1.33 -13.90 -1.35
CA ALA A 32 -0.18 -14.80 -1.29
C ALA A 32 0.54 -14.98 -2.62
N THR A 33 -0.16 -14.76 -3.74
CA THR A 33 0.38 -14.86 -5.10
C THR A 33 0.80 -13.51 -5.68
N SER A 34 0.63 -12.41 -4.94
CA SER A 34 1.01 -11.07 -5.38
C SER A 34 2.40 -10.71 -4.87
N ARG A 35 3.21 -10.05 -5.72
CA ARG A 35 4.50 -9.46 -5.33
C ARG A 35 4.34 -8.27 -4.39
N ASP A 36 3.16 -7.66 -4.40
CA ASP A 36 2.85 -6.48 -3.61
C ASP A 36 1.66 -6.73 -2.68
N MET A 37 1.77 -6.22 -1.47
CA MET A 37 0.63 -5.92 -0.61
C MET A 37 0.11 -4.52 -0.94
N ILE A 38 -1.19 -4.29 -0.78
CA ILE A 38 -1.81 -2.99 -1.08
C ILE A 38 -2.30 -2.36 0.22
N LYS A 39 -2.05 -1.07 0.42
CA LYS A 39 -2.51 -0.32 1.60
C LYS A 39 -3.34 0.88 1.17
N PHE A 40 -4.64 0.79 1.41
CA PHE A 40 -5.61 1.80 0.98
C PHE A 40 -5.75 2.96 1.97
N SER A 41 -6.09 4.12 1.42
CA SER A 41 -6.76 5.20 2.14
C SER A 41 -8.18 4.74 2.43
N LEU A 42 -8.51 4.57 3.71
CA LEU A 42 -9.82 4.07 4.12
C LEU A 42 -10.50 5.11 5.01
N SER A 43 -11.61 5.66 4.54
CA SER A 43 -12.44 6.64 5.28
C SER A 43 -13.29 5.97 6.37
N VAL A 44 -12.70 5.05 7.12
CA VAL A 44 -13.30 4.40 8.28
C VAL A 44 -12.52 4.83 9.52
N ARG A 45 -13.24 5.17 10.60
CA ARG A 45 -12.64 5.44 11.91
C ARG A 45 -12.30 4.10 12.54
N LEU A 46 -11.02 3.76 12.59
CA LEU A 46 -10.53 2.61 13.35
C LEU A 46 -9.86 3.13 14.61
N THR A 47 -10.39 2.72 15.75
CA THR A 47 -10.09 3.25 17.09
C THR A 47 -10.28 4.77 17.19
N ASN A 48 -9.19 5.54 17.25
CA ASN A 48 -9.21 7.00 17.46
C ASN A 48 -8.73 7.81 16.25
N SER A 49 -8.63 7.20 15.07
CA SER A 49 -8.14 7.88 13.87
C SER A 49 -8.93 7.50 12.63
N VAL A 50 -9.24 8.51 11.82
CA VAL A 50 -9.68 8.30 10.43
C VAL A 50 -8.48 7.75 9.66
N ARG A 51 -8.66 6.64 8.94
CA ARG A 51 -7.56 5.92 8.31
C ARG A 51 -7.34 6.32 6.85
N THR A 52 -7.54 7.59 6.53
CA THR A 52 -7.16 8.17 5.25
C THR A 52 -5.64 8.27 5.14
N LEU A 53 -5.13 8.15 3.92
CA LEU A 53 -3.75 8.50 3.58
C LEU A 53 -3.73 9.92 3.05
N SER A 54 -2.70 10.68 3.39
CA SER A 54 -2.38 11.96 2.74
C SER A 54 -1.21 11.80 1.77
N VAL A 55 -1.12 12.69 0.78
CA VAL A 55 0.02 12.74 -0.17
C VAL A 55 1.35 12.84 0.58
N LYS A 56 1.40 13.68 1.63
CA LYS A 56 2.58 13.85 2.48
C LYS A 56 3.01 12.55 3.16
N GLU A 57 2.06 11.71 3.56
CA GLU A 57 2.37 10.43 4.21
C GLU A 57 2.90 9.39 3.23
N VAL A 58 2.29 9.25 2.04
CA VAL A 58 2.77 8.31 1.02
C VAL A 58 4.13 8.74 0.45
N GLU A 59 4.34 10.04 0.22
CA GLU A 59 5.65 10.57 -0.16
C GLU A 59 6.72 10.35 0.92
N ARG A 60 6.34 10.44 2.20
CA ARG A 60 7.25 10.08 3.30
C ARG A 60 7.55 8.58 3.31
N GLY A 61 6.56 7.74 2.98
CA GLY A 61 6.72 6.28 2.84
C GLY A 61 7.76 5.88 1.79
N MET A 62 7.90 6.68 0.73
CA MET A 62 8.93 6.48 -0.30
C MET A 62 10.36 6.74 0.20
N ARG A 63 10.55 7.46 1.31
CA ARG A 63 11.89 7.85 1.78
C ARG A 63 12.70 6.64 2.28
N PRO A 64 12.15 5.74 3.11
CA PRO A 64 12.79 4.46 3.41
C PRO A 64 13.21 3.68 2.17
N ALA A 65 12.35 3.59 1.15
CA ALA A 65 12.66 2.88 -0.09
C ALA A 65 13.85 3.50 -0.83
N ARG A 66 13.94 4.83 -0.87
CA ARG A 66 15.10 5.55 -1.43
C ARG A 66 16.35 5.38 -0.58
N LEU A 67 16.22 5.45 0.74
CA LEU A 67 17.32 5.22 1.68
C LEU A 67 17.87 3.81 1.54
N ALA A 68 17.01 2.84 1.20
CA ALA A 68 17.40 1.44 1.01
C ALA A 68 18.40 1.25 -0.14
N GLN A 69 18.51 2.23 -1.05
CA GLN A 69 19.45 2.21 -2.17
C GLN A 69 20.83 2.77 -1.81
N THR A 70 21.04 3.26 -0.58
CA THR A 70 22.32 3.85 -0.14
C THR A 70 23.29 2.80 0.40
N ASP A 71 24.59 3.07 0.30
CA ASP A 71 25.65 2.21 0.84
C ASP A 71 25.50 2.00 2.36
N GLY A 72 25.07 3.03 3.09
CA GLY A 72 24.81 2.93 4.53
C GLY A 72 23.72 1.92 4.86
N TRP A 73 22.65 1.85 4.06
CA TRP A 73 21.64 0.82 4.20
C TRP A 73 22.17 -0.57 3.83
N GLN A 74 22.96 -0.67 2.77
CA GLN A 74 23.58 -1.94 2.36
C GLN A 74 24.50 -2.49 3.46
N MET A 75 25.28 -1.62 4.12
CA MET A 75 26.10 -1.97 5.29
C MET A 75 25.24 -2.44 6.48
N LEU A 76 24.14 -1.75 6.76
CA LEU A 76 23.20 -2.16 7.81
C LEU A 76 22.61 -3.55 7.50
N GLN A 77 22.17 -3.76 6.26
CA GLN A 77 21.58 -5.01 5.82
C GLN A 77 22.59 -6.16 5.86
N ALA A 78 23.85 -5.91 5.48
CA ALA A 78 24.93 -6.89 5.58
C ALA A 78 25.26 -7.25 7.04
N ARG A 79 25.20 -6.26 7.95
CA ARG A 79 25.41 -6.47 9.39
C ARG A 79 24.27 -7.26 10.05
N PHE A 80 23.04 -7.08 9.57
CA PHE A 80 21.84 -7.72 10.11
C PHE A 80 21.05 -8.45 9.00
N PRO A 81 21.54 -9.60 8.50
CA PRO A 81 20.98 -10.25 7.31
C PRO A 81 19.55 -10.79 7.49
N THR A 82 19.14 -11.07 8.74
CA THR A 82 17.80 -11.56 9.06
C THR A 82 16.78 -10.42 9.29
N PHE A 83 17.25 -9.18 9.42
CA PHE A 83 16.39 -8.02 9.53
C PHE A 83 16.03 -7.53 8.13
N ARG A 84 14.73 -7.44 7.83
CA ARG A 84 14.21 -6.95 6.56
C ARG A 84 13.10 -5.94 6.82
N VAL A 85 13.01 -4.93 5.95
CA VAL A 85 11.92 -3.96 5.94
C VAL A 85 11.16 -4.13 4.63
N MET A 86 9.85 -4.32 4.71
CA MET A 86 8.96 -4.29 3.55
C MET A 86 8.80 -2.85 3.10
N GLN A 87 9.46 -2.48 2.00
CA GLN A 87 9.45 -1.10 1.52
C GLN A 87 8.07 -0.72 0.96
N GLU A 88 7.69 0.55 1.13
CA GLU A 88 6.56 1.16 0.43
C GLU A 88 7.13 2.06 -0.68
N ASP A 89 7.46 1.48 -1.83
CA ASP A 89 8.21 2.10 -2.93
C ASP A 89 7.34 2.53 -4.12
N GLY A 90 6.03 2.39 -3.99
CA GLY A 90 5.05 2.85 -4.97
C GLY A 90 3.78 3.37 -4.30
N TRP A 91 3.15 4.37 -4.90
CA TRP A 91 1.81 4.82 -4.53
C TRP A 91 1.09 5.41 -5.73
N ALA A 92 -0.24 5.38 -5.70
CA ALA A 92 -1.07 6.00 -6.72
C ALA A 92 -2.35 6.57 -6.10
N GLY A 93 -3.02 7.42 -6.87
CA GLY A 93 -4.31 8.00 -6.54
C GLY A 93 -4.93 8.67 -7.76
N LEU A 94 -6.24 8.85 -7.74
CA LEU A 94 -6.99 9.55 -8.77
C LEU A 94 -6.83 11.07 -8.65
N ARG A 95 -6.92 11.74 -9.79
CA ARG A 95 -7.03 13.19 -9.87
C ARG A 95 -8.43 13.59 -10.30
N ASP A 96 -8.94 14.67 -9.74
CA ASP A 96 -10.15 15.31 -10.24
C ASP A 96 -9.89 15.99 -11.60
N LEU A 97 -10.95 16.56 -12.20
CA LEU A 97 -10.86 17.24 -13.50
C LEU A 97 -9.99 18.51 -13.47
N ASN A 98 -9.71 19.04 -12.27
CA ASN A 98 -8.84 20.20 -12.07
C ASN A 98 -7.40 19.79 -11.78
N GLY A 99 -7.11 18.48 -11.75
CA GLY A 99 -5.78 17.93 -11.48
C GLY A 99 -5.45 17.73 -10.00
N ASN A 100 -6.39 17.97 -9.09
CA ASN A 100 -6.18 17.78 -7.65
C ASN A 100 -6.24 16.30 -7.28
N ILE A 101 -5.30 15.85 -6.46
CA ILE A 101 -5.28 14.47 -5.97
C ILE A 101 -6.42 14.26 -4.96
N MET A 102 -7.22 13.23 -5.19
CA MET A 102 -8.28 12.80 -4.30
C MET A 102 -7.70 11.86 -3.24
N GLN A 103 -7.52 12.33 -2.00
CA GLN A 103 -6.81 11.59 -0.96
C GLN A 103 -7.49 10.26 -0.58
N GLU A 104 -8.80 10.19 -0.71
CA GLU A 104 -9.61 8.99 -0.46
C GLU A 104 -9.34 7.87 -1.46
N SER A 105 -8.78 8.20 -2.63
CA SER A 105 -8.41 7.22 -3.66
C SER A 105 -6.96 6.74 -3.55
N LEU A 106 -6.19 7.26 -2.58
CA LEU A 106 -4.78 6.92 -2.43
C LEU A 106 -4.61 5.47 -1.99
N PHE A 107 -3.56 4.83 -2.50
CA PHE A 107 -3.04 3.59 -1.95
C PHE A 107 -1.51 3.54 -2.12
N SER A 108 -0.83 2.84 -1.22
CA SER A 108 0.58 2.47 -1.39
C SER A 108 0.74 0.98 -1.67
N LEU A 109 1.74 0.66 -2.49
CA LEU A 109 2.24 -0.68 -2.73
C LEU A 109 3.36 -0.96 -1.72
N ARG A 110 3.32 -2.14 -1.13
CA ARG A 110 4.33 -2.61 -0.19
C ARG A 110 4.89 -3.93 -0.68
N GLU A 111 6.21 -4.07 -0.68
CA GLU A 111 6.86 -5.32 -1.04
C GLU A 111 6.33 -6.51 -0.22
N ASN A 112 5.91 -7.58 -0.89
CA ASN A 112 5.54 -8.84 -0.27
C ASN A 112 6.75 -9.78 -0.19
N LEU A 113 7.55 -9.62 0.88
CA LEU A 113 8.70 -10.50 1.15
C LEU A 113 8.30 -11.95 1.51
N LEU A 114 7.01 -12.25 1.62
CA LEU A 114 6.48 -13.58 1.96
C LEU A 114 6.03 -14.38 0.73
N LEU A 115 6.22 -13.86 -0.49
CA LEU A 115 5.79 -14.53 -1.72
C LEU A 115 6.37 -15.95 -1.87
N GLU A 116 7.65 -16.11 -1.53
CA GLU A 116 8.34 -17.41 -1.61
C GLU A 116 8.10 -18.30 -0.39
N GLN A 117 7.56 -17.73 0.70
CA GLN A 117 7.32 -18.42 1.96
C GLN A 117 5.95 -18.07 2.56
N PRO A 118 4.84 -18.34 1.86
CA PRO A 118 3.52 -17.93 2.32
C PRO A 118 3.08 -18.62 3.61
N GLN A 119 3.74 -19.70 4.02
CA GLN A 119 3.44 -20.43 5.26
C GLN A 119 4.01 -19.76 6.53
N SER A 120 4.95 -18.81 6.41
CA SER A 120 5.52 -18.08 7.55
C SER A 120 4.63 -16.91 8.04
N GLN A 121 3.33 -16.94 7.72
CA GLN A 121 2.35 -15.92 8.06
C GLN A 121 1.90 -16.03 9.52
N THR A 122 2.78 -15.74 10.48
CA THR A 122 2.42 -15.95 11.88
C THR A 122 1.42 -14.91 12.41
N ASN A 123 1.35 -13.69 11.85
CA ASN A 123 0.60 -12.57 12.47
C ASN A 123 -0.05 -11.56 11.49
N VAL A 124 -0.18 -11.88 10.19
CA VAL A 124 -0.56 -10.86 9.20
C VAL A 124 -2.08 -10.68 9.10
N LEU A 125 -2.86 -11.74 9.26
CA LEU A 125 -4.29 -11.77 8.96
C LEU A 125 -5.16 -11.54 10.21
N VAL A 126 -6.30 -10.89 10.04
CA VAL A 126 -7.36 -10.85 11.07
C VAL A 126 -8.16 -12.15 10.97
N SER A 127 -8.33 -12.84 12.11
CA SER A 127 -9.24 -13.98 12.28
C SER A 127 -10.70 -13.56 12.29
#